data_AF-A0A7H9HXQ5-F1
#
_entry.id   AF-A0A7H9HXQ5-F1
#
_cell.length_a   1.000
_cell.length_b   1.000
_cell.length_c   1.000
_cell.angle_alpha   90.00
_cell.angle_beta   90.00
_cell.angle_gamma   90.00
#
_symmetry.space_group_name_H-M   'P 1'
#
loop_
_entity.id
_entity.type
_entity.pdbx_description
1 polymer ?
#
loop_
_entity_poly.entity_id
_entity_poly.type
_entity_poly.pdbx_seq_one_letter_code
_entity_poly.pdbx_strand_id
1 'polypeptide(L)'
;MLRYVTRGSRSAITRSFRRYTTSTVKTSIGDNVQNTSTDTFMNKVPEQLISQGNGMKPTRAENQIDTLACYNRLREQGFTSRQTELIIDLLLETLNQEFFSRYNMVFLQNMELENQSHLFHAAETELKYAIQTSRDTQLNDQHLQLLKLIRDLDSLHDEINELIINLLQKDSKVDFNNQKIENTLLHRKINLELNECTNKIATKLLGSARSDIERLRWQTTRSGLLAILVLVFVIMGGASFARKVNVQTEETEMETKS
;
A
#
# COMPACT_ATOMS: atom_id res chain seq x y z
N MET A 1 -30.51 42.23 -18.94
CA MET A 1 -31.07 42.80 -17.70
C MET A 1 -31.55 41.63 -16.83
N LEU A 2 -30.89 41.46 -15.68
CA LEU A 2 -31.08 40.50 -14.57
C LEU A 2 -31.99 39.26 -14.75
N ARG A 3 -31.39 38.07 -14.68
CA ARG A 3 -32.01 36.88 -14.08
C ARG A 3 -31.04 36.25 -13.09
N TYR A 4 -31.44 36.25 -11.82
CA TYR A 4 -30.76 35.60 -10.71
C TYR A 4 -30.83 34.09 -10.86
N VAL A 5 -29.67 33.42 -10.90
CA VAL A 5 -29.56 31.96 -10.81
C VAL A 5 -29.29 31.57 -9.37
N THR A 6 -30.02 30.55 -8.98
CA THR A 6 -30.26 30.02 -7.64
C THR A 6 -29.05 29.34 -7.01
N ARG A 7 -29.01 29.49 -5.69
CA ARG A 7 -28.04 29.04 -4.69
C ARG A 7 -27.97 27.51 -4.63
N GLY A 8 -26.87 26.92 -5.11
CA GLY A 8 -26.55 25.50 -4.95
C GLY A 8 -26.01 25.21 -3.56
N SER A 9 -26.76 24.41 -2.80
CA SER A 9 -26.43 23.87 -1.49
C SER A 9 -25.12 23.06 -1.52
N ARG A 10 -24.08 23.52 -0.81
CA ARG A 10 -22.88 22.73 -0.52
C ARG A 10 -23.01 22.11 0.86
N SER A 11 -23.50 20.88 0.90
CA SER A 11 -23.40 19.99 2.05
C SER A 11 -21.93 19.68 2.32
N ALA A 12 -21.40 20.19 3.43
CA ALA A 12 -20.10 19.79 3.96
C ALA A 12 -20.19 18.36 4.49
N ILE A 13 -19.65 17.40 3.74
CA ILE A 13 -19.47 16.03 4.21
C ILE A 13 -18.21 16.02 5.08
N THR A 14 -18.42 16.14 6.39
CA THR A 14 -17.41 15.89 7.41
C THR A 14 -17.02 14.41 7.36
N ARG A 15 -15.91 14.06 6.69
CA ARG A 15 -15.31 12.73 6.80
C ARG A 15 -14.58 12.63 8.14
N SER A 16 -15.28 12.13 9.16
CA SER A 16 -14.65 11.61 10.37
C SER A 16 -13.82 10.38 10.00
N PHE A 17 -12.50 10.50 10.01
CA PHE A 17 -11.58 9.37 9.85
C PHE A 17 -11.66 8.53 11.14
N ARG A 18 -12.46 7.46 11.08
CA ARG A 18 -12.61 6.47 12.15
C ARG A 18 -11.25 5.77 12.32
N ARG A 19 -10.59 6.02 13.46
CA ARG A 19 -9.48 5.19 13.95
C ARG A 19 -9.97 3.74 14.05
N TYR A 20 -9.48 2.87 13.18
CA TYR A 20 -9.60 1.44 13.40
C TYR A 20 -8.54 1.06 14.43
N THR A 21 -9.02 0.79 15.65
CA THR A 21 -8.26 0.13 16.68
C THR A 21 -7.81 -1.23 16.16
N THR A 22 -6.51 -1.49 16.23
CA THR A 22 -5.90 -2.81 16.06
C THR A 22 -6.51 -3.77 17.08
N SER A 23 -7.58 -4.43 16.68
CA SER A 23 -8.14 -5.55 17.40
C SER A 23 -7.20 -6.70 17.11
N THR A 24 -6.30 -7.00 18.03
CA THR A 24 -5.59 -8.27 18.06
C THR A 24 -6.63 -9.38 18.23
N VAL A 25 -7.20 -9.82 17.11
CA VAL A 25 -7.97 -11.05 17.08
C VAL A 25 -6.92 -12.15 17.23
N LYS A 26 -6.75 -12.62 18.46
CA LYS A 26 -6.28 -13.99 18.70
C LYS A 26 -7.34 -14.90 18.11
N THR A 27 -7.26 -15.14 16.81
CA THR A 27 -7.96 -16.25 16.18
C THR A 27 -7.11 -17.47 16.46
N SER A 28 -7.32 -18.08 17.61
CA SER A 28 -7.13 -19.51 17.75
C SER A 28 -8.16 -20.18 16.83
N ILE A 29 -7.83 -20.23 15.54
CA ILE A 29 -8.58 -21.04 14.57
C ILE A 29 -8.22 -22.48 14.92
N GLY A 30 -9.24 -23.25 15.27
CA GLY A 30 -9.10 -24.53 15.94
C GLY A 30 -8.55 -25.60 15.02
N ASP A 31 -7.31 -25.99 15.28
CA ASP A 31 -6.66 -27.18 14.70
C ASP A 31 -7.18 -28.51 15.28
N ASN A 32 -8.31 -28.53 16.00
CA ASN A 32 -8.66 -29.67 16.87
C ASN A 32 -10.13 -30.11 16.80
N VAL A 33 -10.81 -29.92 15.67
CA VAL A 33 -12.20 -30.44 15.53
C VAL A 33 -12.35 -31.40 14.35
N GLN A 34 -11.57 -31.23 13.28
CA GLN A 34 -11.62 -32.15 12.12
C GLN A 34 -10.67 -33.35 12.28
N ASN A 35 -9.47 -33.15 12.84
CA ASN A 35 -8.52 -34.25 13.12
C ASN A 35 -9.07 -35.25 14.15
N THR A 36 -9.83 -34.79 15.15
CA THR A 36 -10.38 -35.68 16.19
C THR A 36 -11.40 -36.67 15.63
N SER A 37 -12.19 -36.27 14.63
CA SER A 37 -13.19 -37.15 14.01
C SER A 37 -12.55 -38.24 13.16
N THR A 38 -11.55 -37.90 12.35
CA THR A 38 -10.82 -38.87 11.53
C THR A 38 -9.95 -39.80 12.39
N ASP A 39 -9.29 -39.27 13.42
CA ASP A 39 -8.51 -40.10 14.35
C ASP A 39 -9.42 -41.05 15.16
N THR A 40 -10.60 -40.60 15.56
CA THR A 40 -11.55 -41.45 16.29
C THR A 40 -12.12 -42.56 15.40
N PHE A 41 -12.40 -42.28 14.13
CA PHE A 41 -12.90 -43.30 13.20
C PHE A 41 -11.80 -44.28 12.79
N MET A 42 -10.62 -43.79 12.39
CA MET A 42 -9.50 -44.64 11.99
C MET A 42 -9.05 -45.58 13.12
N ASN A 43 -9.20 -45.17 14.39
CA ASN A 43 -8.98 -46.04 15.54
C ASN A 43 -10.15 -47.03 15.81
N LYS A 44 -11.38 -46.71 15.40
CA LYS A 44 -12.56 -47.57 15.56
C LYS A 44 -12.77 -48.59 14.44
N VAL A 45 -12.31 -48.31 13.21
CA VAL A 45 -12.35 -49.26 12.09
C VAL A 45 -11.73 -50.61 12.45
N PRO A 46 -10.49 -50.69 12.99
CA PRO A 46 -9.91 -51.98 13.37
C PRO A 46 -10.73 -52.67 14.46
N GLU A 47 -11.29 -51.94 15.43
CA GLU A 47 -12.17 -52.53 16.45
C GLU A 47 -13.48 -53.07 15.88
N GLN A 48 -14.04 -52.43 14.84
CA GLN A 48 -15.25 -52.90 14.16
C GLN A 48 -14.98 -54.13 13.28
N LEU A 49 -13.83 -54.18 12.61
CA LEU A 49 -13.37 -55.34 11.85
C LEU A 49 -13.14 -56.56 12.75
N ILE A 50 -12.62 -56.35 13.97
CA ILE A 50 -12.29 -57.40 14.93
C ILE A 50 -13.51 -57.83 15.78
N SER A 51 -14.39 -56.90 16.17
CA SER A 51 -15.50 -57.21 17.09
C SER A 51 -16.79 -57.67 16.43
N GLN A 52 -17.03 -57.40 15.14
CA GLN A 52 -18.16 -57.98 14.40
C GLN A 52 -17.89 -59.42 13.94
N GLY A 53 -17.22 -60.21 14.78
CA GLY A 53 -17.11 -61.65 14.64
C GLY A 53 -18.49 -62.30 14.73
N ASN A 54 -19.03 -62.64 13.57
CA ASN A 54 -20.11 -63.59 13.31
C ASN A 54 -21.35 -63.48 14.21
N GLY A 55 -22.25 -62.56 13.87
CA GLY A 55 -23.57 -62.45 14.52
C GLY A 55 -24.57 -63.58 14.18
N MET A 56 -24.19 -64.57 13.37
CA MET A 56 -25.09 -65.64 12.94
C MET A 56 -24.71 -67.00 13.55
N LYS A 57 -25.69 -67.65 14.16
CA LYS A 57 -25.56 -69.01 14.69
C LYS A 57 -25.66 -70.01 13.53
N PRO A 58 -24.89 -71.12 13.54
CA PRO A 58 -25.01 -72.16 12.51
C PRO A 58 -26.43 -72.72 12.47
N THR A 59 -26.97 -72.89 11.27
CA THR A 59 -28.32 -73.41 11.04
C THR A 59 -28.32 -74.93 11.23
N ARG A 60 -29.16 -75.48 12.11
CA ARG A 60 -29.30 -76.93 12.32
C ARG A 60 -30.58 -77.46 11.69
N ALA A 61 -30.59 -78.74 11.33
CA ALA A 61 -31.76 -79.46 10.83
C ALA A 61 -32.95 -79.36 11.78
N GLU A 62 -32.68 -79.37 13.09
CA GLU A 62 -33.67 -79.21 14.17
C GLU A 62 -34.51 -77.92 14.05
N ASN A 63 -33.92 -76.84 13.53
CA ASN A 63 -34.62 -75.56 13.36
C ASN A 63 -35.32 -75.42 12.00
N GLN A 64 -35.03 -76.30 11.05
CA GLN A 64 -35.47 -76.21 9.65
C GLN A 64 -36.48 -77.31 9.28
N ILE A 65 -36.50 -78.42 10.02
CA ILE A 65 -37.37 -79.58 9.77
C ILE A 65 -38.48 -79.65 10.82
N ASP A 66 -39.72 -79.78 10.36
CA ASP A 66 -40.86 -80.10 11.21
C ASP A 66 -40.85 -81.59 11.58
N THR A 67 -40.24 -81.89 12.73
CA THR A 67 -40.14 -83.25 13.28
C THR A 67 -41.51 -83.85 13.64
N LEU A 68 -42.48 -83.01 14.01
CA LEU A 68 -43.84 -83.42 14.35
C LEU A 68 -44.64 -83.87 13.12
N ALA A 69 -44.55 -83.12 12.03
CA ALA A 69 -45.15 -83.51 10.76
C ALA A 69 -44.53 -84.81 10.20
N CYS A 70 -43.22 -84.98 10.36
CA CYS A 70 -42.52 -86.21 9.97
C CYS A 70 -43.00 -87.40 10.83
N TYR A 71 -43.09 -87.19 12.15
CA TYR A 71 -43.57 -88.21 13.10
C TYR A 71 -44.98 -88.71 12.77
N ASN A 72 -45.91 -87.79 12.49
CA ASN A 72 -47.29 -88.14 12.15
C ASN A 72 -47.37 -88.93 10.83
N ARG A 73 -46.62 -88.54 9.80
CA ARG A 73 -46.59 -89.27 8.52
C ARG A 73 -46.03 -90.69 8.65
N LEU A 74 -44.99 -90.88 9.46
CA LEU A 74 -44.44 -92.22 9.70
C LEU A 74 -45.40 -93.07 10.53
N ARG A 75 -46.16 -92.48 11.47
CA ARG A 75 -47.19 -93.20 12.22
C ARG A 75 -48.36 -93.64 11.33
N GLU A 76 -48.77 -92.81 10.38
CA GLU A 76 -49.81 -93.14 9.39
C GLU A 76 -49.39 -94.29 8.46
N GLN A 77 -48.08 -94.45 8.20
CA GLN A 77 -47.50 -95.51 7.38
C GLN A 77 -47.33 -96.85 8.15
N GLY A 78 -47.76 -96.92 9.41
CA GLY A 78 -47.74 -98.16 10.21
C GLY A 78 -46.46 -98.40 11.00
N PHE A 79 -45.55 -97.43 11.11
CA PHE A 79 -44.35 -97.57 11.94
C PHE A 79 -44.66 -97.44 13.44
N THR A 80 -43.96 -98.23 14.26
CA THR A 80 -44.05 -98.15 15.72
C THR A 80 -43.48 -96.82 16.21
N SER A 81 -44.06 -96.22 17.26
CA SER A 81 -43.60 -94.92 17.82
C SER A 81 -42.08 -94.85 18.05
N ARG A 82 -41.49 -95.93 18.60
CA ARG A 82 -40.05 -96.04 18.85
C ARG A 82 -39.19 -96.12 17.58
N GLN A 83 -39.72 -96.72 16.51
CA GLN A 83 -39.03 -96.80 15.22
C GLN A 83 -39.08 -95.44 14.52
N THR A 84 -40.21 -94.75 14.60
CA THR A 84 -40.39 -93.41 14.05
C THR A 84 -39.44 -92.40 14.70
N GLU A 85 -39.34 -92.40 16.03
CA GLU A 85 -38.40 -91.54 16.78
C GLU A 85 -36.96 -91.79 16.33
N LEU A 86 -36.52 -93.06 16.28
CA LEU A 86 -35.18 -93.43 15.82
C LEU A 86 -34.91 -93.01 14.37
N ILE A 87 -35.87 -93.17 13.46
CA ILE A 87 -35.70 -92.78 12.04
C ILE A 87 -35.56 -91.25 11.93
N ILE A 88 -36.33 -90.49 12.71
CA ILE A 88 -36.27 -89.03 12.73
C ILE A 88 -34.92 -88.58 13.31
N ASP A 89 -34.47 -89.15 14.42
CA ASP A 89 -33.17 -88.83 15.01
C ASP A 89 -32.02 -89.12 14.04
N LEU A 90 -32.05 -90.28 13.36
CA LEU A 90 -31.02 -90.66 12.38
C LEU A 90 -31.07 -89.77 11.13
N LEU A 91 -32.26 -89.37 10.70
CA LEU A 91 -32.46 -88.41 9.60
C LEU A 91 -31.88 -87.05 9.96
N LEU A 92 -32.18 -86.54 11.16
CA LEU A 92 -31.70 -85.25 11.65
C LEU A 92 -30.17 -85.25 11.76
N GLU A 93 -29.59 -86.32 12.31
CA GLU A 93 -28.14 -86.46 12.42
C GLU A 93 -27.47 -86.49 11.05
N THR A 94 -28.01 -87.28 10.12
CA THR A 94 -27.49 -87.38 8.74
C THR A 94 -27.57 -86.03 8.02
N LEU A 95 -28.69 -85.31 8.14
CA LEU A 95 -28.86 -83.99 7.53
C LEU A 95 -27.92 -82.95 8.16
N ASN A 96 -27.74 -83.00 9.48
CA ASN A 96 -26.80 -82.13 10.17
C ASN A 96 -25.36 -82.35 9.69
N GLN A 97 -24.94 -83.61 9.59
CA GLN A 97 -23.57 -83.98 9.24
C GLN A 97 -23.24 -83.70 7.77
N GLU A 98 -24.10 -84.13 6.84
CA GLU A 98 -23.78 -84.09 5.41
C GLU A 98 -24.18 -82.77 4.74
N PHE A 99 -25.33 -82.21 5.11
CA PHE A 99 -25.89 -81.04 4.44
C PHE A 99 -25.62 -79.75 5.22
N PHE A 100 -26.11 -79.66 6.46
CA PHE A 100 -26.03 -78.39 7.22
C PHE A 100 -24.62 -78.02 7.64
N SER A 101 -23.75 -79.00 7.94
CA SER A 101 -22.33 -78.74 8.22
C SER A 101 -21.66 -78.01 7.05
N ARG A 102 -21.81 -78.56 5.84
CA ARG A 102 -21.22 -77.98 4.63
C ARG A 102 -21.89 -76.68 4.21
N TYR A 103 -23.22 -76.62 4.30
CA TYR A 103 -23.99 -75.42 4.01
C TYR A 103 -23.59 -74.27 4.93
N ASN A 104 -23.54 -74.50 6.24
CA ASN A 104 -23.13 -73.48 7.20
C ASN A 104 -21.68 -73.06 6.97
N MET A 105 -20.76 -73.99 6.71
CA MET A 105 -19.37 -73.63 6.46
C MET A 105 -19.25 -72.68 5.26
N VAL A 106 -19.85 -73.03 4.12
CA VAL A 106 -19.77 -72.23 2.90
C VAL A 106 -20.55 -70.91 3.04
N PHE A 107 -21.74 -70.95 3.62
CA PHE A 107 -22.59 -69.77 3.77
C PHE A 107 -22.01 -68.78 4.78
N LEU A 108 -21.60 -69.25 5.97
CA LEU A 108 -20.98 -68.40 6.99
C LEU A 108 -19.67 -67.83 6.49
N GLN A 109 -18.84 -68.63 5.79
CA GLN A 109 -17.59 -68.13 5.20
C GLN A 109 -17.83 -67.06 4.13
N ASN A 110 -18.77 -67.28 3.20
CA ASN A 110 -19.07 -66.28 2.17
C ASN A 110 -19.64 -65.00 2.76
N MET A 111 -20.53 -65.12 3.75
CA MET A 111 -21.13 -63.97 4.43
C MET A 111 -20.09 -63.21 5.26
N GLU A 112 -19.18 -63.92 5.94
CA GLU A 112 -18.05 -63.31 6.65
C GLU A 112 -17.13 -62.58 5.68
N LEU A 113 -16.77 -63.21 4.56
CA LEU A 113 -15.95 -62.59 3.52
C LEU A 113 -16.61 -61.32 2.96
N GLU A 114 -17.92 -61.36 2.71
CA GLU A 114 -18.67 -60.23 2.19
C GLU A 114 -18.82 -59.10 3.21
N ASN A 115 -19.07 -59.43 4.49
CA ASN A 115 -19.10 -58.45 5.56
C ASN A 115 -17.74 -57.76 5.74
N GLN A 116 -16.65 -58.53 5.77
CA GLN A 116 -15.29 -58.00 5.86
C GLN A 116 -14.93 -57.15 4.64
N SER A 117 -15.32 -57.57 3.44
CA SER A 117 -15.15 -56.78 2.22
C SER A 117 -15.91 -55.45 2.27
N HIS A 118 -17.14 -55.45 2.77
CA HIS A 118 -17.94 -54.25 2.92
C HIS A 118 -17.32 -53.28 3.94
N LEU A 119 -16.88 -53.78 5.10
CA LEU A 119 -16.18 -52.97 6.10
C LEU A 119 -14.86 -52.42 5.55
N PHE A 120 -14.12 -53.21 4.77
CA PHE A 120 -12.90 -52.75 4.11
C PHE A 120 -13.17 -51.65 3.09
N HIS A 121 -14.20 -51.80 2.24
CA HIS A 121 -14.60 -50.75 1.29
C HIS A 121 -15.07 -49.47 1.98
N ALA A 122 -15.78 -49.58 3.10
CA ALA A 122 -16.18 -48.43 3.90
C ALA A 122 -14.95 -47.69 4.45
N ALA A 123 -13.99 -48.43 5.03
CA ALA A 123 -12.73 -47.89 5.52
C ALA A 123 -11.88 -47.26 4.41
N GLU A 124 -11.81 -47.89 3.23
CA GLU A 124 -11.10 -47.36 2.07
C GLU A 124 -11.71 -46.02 1.60
N THR A 125 -13.03 -45.97 1.49
CA THR A 125 -13.75 -44.77 1.05
C THR A 125 -13.54 -43.63 2.03
N GLU A 126 -13.57 -43.93 3.34
CA GLU A 126 -13.31 -42.93 4.36
C GLU A 126 -11.86 -42.47 4.37
N LEU A 127 -10.89 -43.37 4.25
CA LEU A 127 -9.48 -43.01 4.13
C LEU A 127 -9.24 -42.11 2.92
N LYS A 128 -9.83 -42.44 1.76
CA LYS A 128 -9.76 -41.62 0.56
C LYS A 128 -10.37 -40.23 0.78
N TYR A 129 -11.51 -40.17 1.45
CA TYR A 129 -12.16 -38.90 1.81
C TYR A 129 -11.29 -38.06 2.76
N ALA A 130 -10.68 -38.69 3.77
CA ALA A 130 -9.77 -38.03 4.71
C ALA A 130 -8.53 -37.46 4.01
N ILE A 131 -7.91 -38.23 3.09
CA ILE A 131 -6.78 -37.78 2.28
C ILE A 131 -7.17 -36.60 1.39
N GLN A 132 -8.33 -36.68 0.73
CA GLN A 132 -8.80 -35.61 -0.15
C GLN A 132 -9.09 -34.33 0.65
N THR A 133 -9.79 -34.43 1.77
CA THR A 133 -10.04 -33.31 2.69
C THR A 133 -8.74 -32.71 3.20
N SER A 134 -7.77 -33.53 3.61
CA SER A 134 -6.46 -33.06 4.08
C SER A 134 -5.70 -32.31 2.98
N ARG A 135 -5.76 -32.79 1.74
CA ARG A 135 -5.15 -32.09 0.60
C ARG A 135 -5.84 -30.76 0.30
N ASP A 136 -7.17 -30.75 0.26
CA ASP A 136 -7.94 -29.55 -0.05
C ASP A 136 -7.74 -28.47 1.02
N THR A 137 -7.69 -28.85 2.30
CA THR A 137 -7.39 -27.94 3.41
C THR A 137 -5.98 -27.35 3.30
N GLN A 138 -4.97 -28.18 3.03
CA GLN A 138 -3.59 -27.70 2.82
C GLN A 138 -3.46 -26.76 1.62
N LEU A 139 -4.09 -27.10 0.49
CA LEU A 139 -4.09 -26.25 -0.70
C LEU A 139 -4.78 -24.92 -0.45
N ASN A 140 -5.92 -24.94 0.26
CA ASN A 140 -6.62 -23.71 0.62
C ASN A 140 -5.79 -22.84 1.56
N ASP A 141 -5.11 -23.43 2.56
CA ASP A 141 -4.23 -22.68 3.46
C ASP A 141 -3.05 -22.05 2.69
N GLN A 142 -2.39 -22.82 1.83
CA GLN A 142 -1.34 -22.30 0.94
C GLN A 142 -1.85 -21.16 0.05
N HIS A 143 -3.05 -21.30 -0.51
CA HIS A 143 -3.67 -20.25 -1.31
C HIS A 143 -3.93 -18.97 -0.50
N LEU A 144 -4.39 -19.08 0.73
CA LEU A 144 -4.58 -17.94 1.63
C LEU A 144 -3.25 -17.26 2.00
N GLN A 145 -2.20 -18.05 2.25
CA GLN A 145 -0.86 -17.52 2.50
C GLN A 145 -0.30 -16.78 1.28
N LEU A 146 -0.50 -17.31 0.07
CA LEU A 146 -0.12 -16.67 -1.18
C LEU A 146 -0.86 -15.35 -1.36
N LEU A 147 -2.18 -15.33 -1.17
CA LEU A 147 -3.00 -14.11 -1.26
C LEU A 147 -2.51 -13.04 -0.27
N LYS A 148 -2.19 -13.46 0.97
CA LYS A 148 -1.61 -12.56 1.97
C LYS A 148 -0.28 -11.98 1.49
N LEU A 149 0.62 -12.81 0.95
CA LEU A 149 1.91 -12.35 0.44
C LEU A 149 1.77 -11.37 -0.72
N ILE A 150 0.85 -11.61 -1.65
CA ILE A 150 0.56 -10.67 -2.75
C ILE A 150 0.11 -9.33 -2.18
N ARG A 151 -0.86 -9.32 -1.27
CA ARG A 151 -1.35 -8.10 -0.65
C ARG A 151 -0.25 -7.35 0.11
N ASP A 152 0.60 -8.08 0.81
CA ASP A 152 1.72 -7.49 1.55
C ASP A 152 2.77 -6.91 0.56
N LEU A 153 3.02 -7.58 -0.58
CA LEU A 153 3.86 -7.07 -1.67
C LEU A 153 3.28 -5.80 -2.31
N ASP A 154 1.99 -5.78 -2.61
CA ASP A 154 1.29 -4.62 -3.18
C ASP A 154 1.35 -3.43 -2.21
N SER A 155 1.14 -3.68 -0.91
CA SER A 155 1.28 -2.65 0.12
C SER A 155 2.70 -2.07 0.18
N LEU A 156 3.73 -2.92 0.08
CA LEU A 156 5.12 -2.47 0.04
C LEU A 156 5.44 -1.70 -1.24
N HIS A 157 4.86 -2.12 -2.37
CA HIS A 157 4.99 -1.41 -3.64
C HIS A 157 4.39 0.00 -3.56
N ASP A 158 3.19 0.13 -2.98
CA ASP A 158 2.54 1.41 -2.75
C ASP A 158 3.34 2.30 -1.80
N GLU A 159 3.87 1.74 -0.71
CA GLU A 159 4.72 2.48 0.23
C GLU A 159 6.01 2.99 -0.44
N ILE A 160 6.67 2.16 -1.25
CA ILE A 160 7.86 2.56 -2.01
C ILE A 160 7.49 3.67 -3.02
N ASN A 161 6.38 3.54 -3.73
CA ASN A 161 5.93 4.58 -4.66
C ASN A 161 5.63 5.89 -3.93
N GLU A 162 4.98 5.84 -2.77
CA GLU A 162 4.75 7.02 -1.94
C GLU A 162 6.07 7.66 -1.51
N LEU A 163 7.04 6.87 -1.03
CA LEU A 163 8.36 7.35 -0.64
C LEU A 163 9.11 8.00 -1.81
N ILE A 164 9.09 7.37 -2.99
CA ILE A 164 9.72 7.91 -4.20
C ILE A 164 9.08 9.23 -4.60
N ILE A 165 7.74 9.29 -4.64
CA ILE A 165 7.02 10.52 -4.98
C ILE A 165 7.30 11.60 -3.94
N ASN A 166 7.26 11.26 -2.65
CA ASN A 166 7.49 12.22 -1.57
C ASN A 166 8.90 12.79 -1.65
N LEU A 167 9.93 11.94 -1.71
CA LEU A 167 11.33 12.36 -1.79
C LEU A 167 11.59 13.16 -3.07
N LEU A 168 11.30 12.60 -4.24
CA LEU A 168 11.59 13.28 -5.51
C LEU A 168 10.82 14.59 -5.65
N GLN A 169 9.53 14.61 -5.31
CA GLN A 169 8.73 15.81 -5.47
C GLN A 169 9.07 16.86 -4.42
N LYS A 170 9.35 16.46 -3.18
CA LYS A 170 9.73 17.40 -2.12
C LYS A 170 11.12 17.96 -2.37
N ASP A 171 12.11 17.12 -2.63
CA ASP A 171 13.49 17.56 -2.84
C ASP A 171 13.58 18.41 -4.11
N SER A 172 12.94 18.00 -5.21
CA SER A 172 12.89 18.82 -6.43
C SER A 172 12.20 20.17 -6.21
N LYS A 173 11.12 20.23 -5.43
CA LYS A 173 10.46 21.51 -5.10
C LYS A 173 11.33 22.39 -4.21
N VAL A 174 12.05 21.80 -3.25
CA VAL A 174 12.98 22.53 -2.37
C VAL A 174 14.12 23.10 -3.20
N ASP A 175 14.75 22.30 -4.05
CA ASP A 175 15.84 22.74 -4.92
C ASP A 175 15.40 23.83 -5.90
N PHE A 176 14.22 23.67 -6.51
CA PHE A 176 13.65 24.68 -7.40
C PHE A 176 13.37 26.00 -6.67
N ASN A 177 12.83 25.93 -5.45
CA ASN A 177 12.61 27.12 -4.63
C ASN A 177 13.93 27.77 -4.23
N ASN A 178 14.95 26.98 -3.87
CA ASN A 178 16.26 27.50 -3.54
C ASN A 178 16.89 28.23 -4.74
N GLN A 179 16.85 27.64 -5.94
CA GLN A 179 17.31 28.31 -7.17
C GLN A 179 16.54 29.59 -7.46
N LYS A 180 15.21 29.61 -7.25
CA LYS A 180 14.39 30.82 -7.43
C LYS A 180 14.78 31.91 -6.43
N ILE A 181 15.04 31.55 -5.18
CA ILE A 181 15.49 32.48 -4.15
C ILE A 181 16.88 33.02 -4.50
N GLU A 182 17.82 32.14 -4.83
CA GLU A 182 19.18 32.53 -5.25
C GLU A 182 19.14 33.49 -6.44
N ASN A 183 18.36 33.17 -7.47
CA ASN A 183 18.18 34.03 -8.64
C ASN A 183 17.58 35.39 -8.25
N THR A 184 16.56 35.42 -7.40
CA THR A 184 15.97 36.66 -6.88
C THR A 184 16.99 37.48 -6.07
N LEU A 185 17.81 36.83 -5.24
CA LEU A 185 18.86 37.48 -4.48
C LEU A 185 19.95 38.06 -5.39
N LEU A 186 20.35 37.33 -6.43
CA LEU A 186 21.27 37.82 -7.46
C LEU A 186 20.71 39.06 -8.16
N HIS A 187 19.45 39.03 -8.58
CA HIS A 187 18.80 40.21 -9.16
C HIS A 187 18.75 41.40 -8.20
N ARG A 188 18.41 41.17 -6.92
CA ARG A 188 18.45 42.23 -5.90
C ARG A 188 19.85 42.79 -5.72
N LYS A 189 20.87 41.95 -5.70
CA LYS A 189 22.27 42.37 -5.59
C LYS A 189 22.68 43.24 -6.78
N ILE A 190 22.39 42.80 -8.00
CA ILE A 190 22.64 43.58 -9.23
C ILE A 190 21.91 44.93 -9.17
N ASN A 191 20.65 44.96 -8.73
CA ASN A 191 19.89 46.21 -8.62
C ASN A 191 20.47 47.16 -7.56
N LEU A 192 20.96 46.63 -6.42
CA LEU A 192 21.62 47.42 -5.40
C LEU A 192 22.93 47.99 -5.91
N GLU A 193 23.77 47.17 -6.56
CA GLU A 193 25.02 47.62 -7.18
C GLU A 193 24.78 48.66 -8.27
N LEU A 194 23.72 48.49 -9.09
CA LEU A 194 23.31 49.45 -10.11
C LEU A 194 22.86 50.77 -9.49
N ASN A 195 22.04 50.73 -8.43
CA ASN A 195 21.58 51.92 -7.73
C ASN A 195 22.74 52.65 -7.03
N GLU A 196 23.66 51.89 -6.41
CA GLU A 196 24.86 52.46 -5.80
C GLU A 196 25.75 53.13 -6.87
N CYS A 197 25.97 52.46 -8.02
CA CYS A 197 26.69 53.03 -9.15
C CYS A 197 26.01 54.30 -9.68
N THR A 198 24.69 54.26 -9.84
CA THR A 198 23.90 55.41 -10.30
C THR A 198 24.02 56.58 -9.32
N ASN A 199 23.92 56.34 -8.01
CA ASN A 199 24.10 57.35 -6.99
C ASN A 199 25.55 57.90 -6.96
N LYS A 200 26.56 57.03 -7.12
CA LYS A 200 27.96 57.45 -7.27
C LYS A 200 28.18 58.32 -8.51
N ILE A 201 27.56 57.98 -9.65
CA ILE A 201 27.63 58.79 -10.87
C ILE A 201 26.92 60.13 -10.66
N ALA A 202 25.71 60.13 -10.10
CA ALA A 202 24.95 61.35 -9.83
C ALA A 202 25.69 62.29 -8.87
N THR A 203 26.28 61.77 -7.79
CA THR A 203 27.07 62.57 -6.85
C THR A 203 28.38 63.07 -7.46
N LYS A 204 29.08 62.25 -8.26
CA LYS A 204 30.27 62.69 -9.00
C LYS A 204 29.95 63.75 -10.06
N LEU A 205 28.86 63.58 -10.81
CA LEU A 205 28.43 64.51 -11.85
C LEU A 205 27.90 65.81 -11.25
N LEU A 206 27.11 65.75 -10.18
CA LEU A 206 26.65 66.94 -9.46
C LEU A 206 27.82 67.63 -8.76
N GLY A 207 28.76 66.87 -8.20
CA GLY A 207 29.99 67.37 -7.60
C GLY A 207 30.91 68.06 -8.63
N SER A 208 31.10 67.46 -9.81
CA SER A 208 31.88 68.06 -10.89
C SER A 208 31.17 69.28 -11.47
N ALA A 209 29.86 69.19 -11.74
CA ALA A 209 29.08 70.33 -12.23
C ALA A 209 29.07 71.50 -11.23
N ARG A 210 28.93 71.21 -9.93
CA ARG A 210 29.01 72.23 -8.88
C ARG A 210 30.43 72.81 -8.77
N SER A 211 31.47 71.98 -8.86
CA SER A 211 32.87 72.45 -8.91
C SER A 211 33.13 73.32 -10.13
N ASP A 212 32.61 72.96 -11.30
CA ASP A 212 32.77 73.73 -12.53
C ASP A 212 32.04 75.07 -12.41
N ILE A 213 30.83 75.10 -11.86
CA ILE A 213 30.09 76.33 -11.57
C ILE A 213 30.84 77.20 -10.54
N GLU A 214 31.44 76.61 -9.51
CA GLU A 214 32.22 77.32 -8.50
C GLU A 214 33.51 77.90 -9.11
N ARG A 215 34.17 77.14 -9.99
CA ARG A 215 35.35 77.58 -10.76
C ARG A 215 34.99 78.73 -11.70
N LEU A 216 33.86 78.65 -12.39
CA LEU A 216 33.35 79.73 -13.23
C LEU A 216 33.10 80.99 -12.39
N ARG A 217 32.40 80.86 -11.24
CA ARG A 217 32.17 81.99 -10.33
C ARG A 217 33.46 82.65 -9.86
N TRP A 218 34.46 81.87 -9.47
CA TRP A 218 35.76 82.38 -9.01
C TRP A 218 36.53 83.13 -10.10
N GLN A 219 36.49 82.61 -11.33
CA GLN A 219 37.16 83.25 -12.47
C GLN A 219 36.44 84.54 -12.88
N THR A 220 35.10 84.57 -12.84
CA THR A 220 34.33 85.76 -13.24
C THR A 220 34.51 86.91 -12.27
N THR A 221 34.49 86.70 -10.95
CA THR A 221 34.75 87.79 -9.97
C THR A 221 36.19 88.30 -10.06
N ARG A 222 37.17 87.38 -10.18
CA ARG A 222 38.57 87.76 -10.32
C ARG A 222 38.81 88.56 -11.61
N SER A 223 38.21 88.16 -12.72
CA SER A 223 38.35 88.86 -14.01
C SER A 223 37.61 90.21 -14.02
N GLY A 224 36.39 90.26 -13.47
CA GLY A 224 35.61 91.49 -13.37
C GLY A 224 36.29 92.57 -12.52
N LEU A 225 36.91 92.19 -11.40
CA LEU A 225 37.69 93.11 -10.56
C LEU A 225 38.88 93.72 -11.34
N LEU A 226 39.59 92.90 -12.12
CA LEU A 226 40.71 93.38 -12.94
C LEU A 226 40.24 94.36 -14.03
N ALA A 227 39.11 94.08 -14.69
CA ALA A 227 38.53 94.96 -15.70
C ALA A 227 38.16 96.34 -15.12
N ILE A 228 37.57 96.38 -13.92
CA ILE A 228 37.23 97.63 -13.22
C ILE A 228 38.50 98.39 -12.83
N LEU A 229 39.54 97.72 -12.32
CA LEU A 229 40.82 98.38 -11.99
C LEU A 229 41.46 99.00 -13.24
N VAL A 230 41.50 98.27 -14.36
CA VAL A 230 42.02 98.79 -15.63
C VAL A 230 41.21 99.99 -16.09
N LEU A 231 39.88 99.95 -15.99
CA LEU A 231 39.01 101.07 -16.34
C LEU A 231 39.35 102.33 -15.52
N VAL A 232 39.52 102.19 -14.21
CA VAL A 232 39.90 103.30 -13.32
C VAL A 232 41.29 103.86 -13.69
N PHE A 233 42.26 102.99 -13.96
CA PHE A 233 43.60 103.40 -14.40
C PHE A 233 43.57 104.12 -15.76
N VAL A 234 42.74 103.66 -16.70
CA VAL A 234 42.57 104.29 -18.01
C VAL A 234 41.93 105.67 -17.88
N ILE A 235 40.90 105.82 -17.04
CA ILE A 235 40.26 107.13 -16.78
C ILE A 235 41.25 108.09 -16.11
N MET A 236 41.97 107.62 -15.08
CA MET A 236 42.96 108.43 -14.37
C MET A 236 44.15 108.80 -15.26
N GLY A 237 44.65 107.85 -16.05
CA GLY A 237 45.73 108.04 -17.02
C GLY A 237 45.32 108.98 -18.15
N GLY A 238 44.14 108.80 -18.72
CA GLY A 238 43.57 109.68 -19.75
C GLY A 238 43.36 111.10 -19.24
N ALA A 239 42.83 111.27 -18.03
CA ALA A 239 42.67 112.59 -17.41
C ALA A 239 44.03 113.25 -17.07
N SER A 240 45.05 112.47 -16.74
CA SER A 240 46.41 112.99 -16.51
C SER A 240 47.07 113.40 -17.83
N PHE A 241 46.92 112.60 -18.89
CA PHE A 241 47.46 112.91 -20.20
C PHE A 241 46.76 114.12 -20.84
N ALA A 242 45.44 114.23 -20.71
CA ALA A 242 44.67 115.40 -21.13
C ALA A 242 45.10 116.67 -20.37
N ARG A 243 45.35 116.57 -19.05
CA ARG A 243 45.93 117.68 -18.29
C ARG A 243 47.34 118.04 -18.77
N LYS A 244 48.18 117.05 -19.09
CA LYS A 244 49.55 117.29 -19.56
C LYS A 244 49.61 117.87 -20.98
N VAL A 245 48.62 117.59 -21.83
CA VAL A 245 48.47 118.18 -23.17
C VAL A 245 47.93 119.61 -23.11
N ASN A 246 46.96 119.91 -22.25
CA ASN A 246 46.50 121.29 -22.05
C ASN A 246 47.59 122.21 -21.48
N VAL A 247 48.42 121.71 -20.55
CA VAL A 247 49.56 122.49 -20.00
C VAL A 247 50.65 122.76 -21.05
N GLN A 248 50.78 121.92 -22.08
CA GLN A 248 51.73 122.17 -23.19
C GLN A 248 51.15 123.03 -24.32
N THR A 249 49.83 123.24 -24.35
CA THR A 249 49.20 124.09 -25.38
C THR A 249 49.19 125.57 -24.96
N GLU A 250 49.38 125.88 -23.68
CA GLU A 250 49.50 127.27 -23.19
C GLU A 250 50.95 127.80 -23.15
N GLU A 251 51.99 126.98 -23.38
CA GLU A 251 53.39 127.40 -23.17
C GLU A 251 54.21 127.76 -24.43
N THR A 252 53.74 127.61 -25.68
CA THR A 252 54.55 128.03 -26.85
C THR A 252 53.81 128.68 -28.02
N GLU A 253 52.67 129.36 -27.76
CA GLU A 253 52.15 130.42 -28.66
C GLU A 253 53.02 131.72 -28.64
N MET A 254 54.21 131.70 -28.01
CA MET A 254 55.07 132.88 -27.82
C MET A 254 56.47 132.82 -28.46
N GLU A 255 56.69 132.08 -29.56
CA GLU A 255 57.93 132.21 -30.38
C GLU A 255 57.67 132.27 -31.90
N THR A 256 56.53 132.86 -32.32
CA THR A 256 56.31 133.30 -33.71
C THR A 256 56.14 134.82 -33.78
N LYS A 257 57.15 135.57 -33.32
CA LYS A 257 57.34 137.02 -33.61
C LYS A 257 58.68 137.51 -33.05
N SER A 258 59.78 137.27 -33.78
CA SER A 258 60.82 138.28 -34.08
C SER A 258 61.92 137.69 -34.95
#